data_AF-A0A938LFA2-F1
#
_entry.id   AF-A0A938LFA2-F1
#
_cell.length_a   1.000
_cell.length_b   1.000
_cell.length_c   1.000
_cell.angle_alpha   90.00
_cell.angle_beta   90.00
_cell.angle_gamma   90.00
#
_symmetry.space_group_name_H-M   'P 1'
#
loop_
_entity.id
_entity.type
_entity.pdbx_description
1 polymer ?
#
loop_
_entity_poly.entity_id
_entity_poly.type
_entity_poly.pdbx_seq_one_letter_code
_entity_poly.pdbx_strand_id
1 'polypeptide(L)'
;MGVGALAPVSIEYRIVSRVTGGGGNSSQFHRVHAGIAVPGHPTGVGTRVRAGFRCMPDGNRFQVARALLHRPLGWPRAALPIAPPVEERLLLALYDEFDQWLASGTGEWRSARVSGWSRAEHVRHVLAANAEILAHVEELLADGGATTELGGPSCAGWIVLLCGWIPRGRGEAPAGVKPTGPRSAVQVHADLELARAQLGRVLAEFARAGRSRARRRHQAFGALDAAQWVRYARIHALHHARIARELRGMA
;
A
#
# COMPACT_ATOMS: atom_id res chain seq x y z
N MET A 1 28.14 -35.80 -16.58
CA MET A 1 27.76 -34.48 -16.01
C MET A 1 26.31 -34.59 -15.56
N GLY A 2 26.08 -34.74 -14.25
CA GLY A 2 24.74 -34.94 -13.69
C GLY A 2 24.06 -33.62 -13.43
N VAL A 3 22.89 -33.41 -14.03
CA VAL A 3 21.95 -32.33 -13.67
C VAL A 3 21.32 -32.71 -12.34
N GLY A 4 21.70 -32.00 -11.26
CA GLY A 4 21.10 -32.18 -9.94
C GLY A 4 19.64 -31.74 -9.97
N ALA A 5 18.73 -32.64 -9.60
CA ALA A 5 17.32 -32.33 -9.40
C ALA A 5 17.16 -31.37 -8.21
N LEU A 6 16.47 -30.24 -8.43
CA LEU A 6 16.15 -29.27 -7.38
C LEU A 6 14.88 -29.70 -6.63
N ALA A 7 14.90 -29.54 -5.31
CA ALA A 7 13.76 -29.82 -4.46
C ALA A 7 12.69 -28.71 -4.58
N PRO A 8 11.39 -29.06 -4.65
CA PRO A 8 10.32 -28.07 -4.67
C PRO A 8 10.21 -27.38 -3.30
N VAL A 9 10.15 -26.05 -3.30
CA VAL A 9 9.78 -25.27 -2.11
C VAL A 9 8.26 -25.14 -2.09
N SER A 10 7.61 -25.67 -1.06
CA SER A 10 6.17 -25.53 -0.84
C SER A 10 5.92 -24.38 0.13
N ILE A 11 5.05 -23.45 -0.26
CA ILE A 11 4.56 -22.39 0.63
C ILE A 11 3.10 -22.70 0.93
N GLU A 12 2.81 -23.08 2.17
CA GLU A 12 1.44 -23.21 2.67
C GLU A 12 0.96 -21.87 3.23
N TYR A 13 -0.23 -21.44 2.83
CA TYR A 13 -0.93 -20.34 3.48
C TYR A 13 -2.26 -20.83 4.04
N ARG A 14 -2.57 -20.39 5.25
CA ARG A 14 -3.81 -20.73 5.98
C ARG A 14 -4.82 -19.60 5.75
N ILE A 15 -5.92 -19.90 5.05
CA ILE A 15 -7.07 -19.00 5.00
C ILE A 15 -8.01 -19.40 6.14
N VAL A 16 -8.14 -18.55 7.15
CA VAL A 16 -9.09 -18.73 8.24
C VAL A 16 -10.33 -17.90 7.93
N SER A 17 -11.35 -18.51 7.36
CA SER A 17 -12.68 -17.93 7.24
C SER A 17 -13.44 -18.15 8.54
N ARG A 18 -13.82 -17.05 9.22
CA ARG A 18 -14.66 -17.10 10.42
C ARG A 18 -16.09 -16.89 9.97
N VAL A 19 -16.89 -17.95 9.94
CA VAL A 19 -18.33 -17.85 9.72
C VAL A 19 -18.95 -17.39 11.04
N THR A 20 -19.51 -16.18 11.07
CA THR A 20 -20.25 -15.68 12.23
C THR A 20 -21.66 -16.30 12.20
N GLY A 21 -21.81 -17.46 12.83
CA GLY A 21 -23.10 -18.09 13.06
C GLY A 21 -22.98 -19.61 13.22
N GLY A 22 -23.11 -20.09 14.45
CA GLY A 22 -23.31 -21.51 14.76
C GLY A 22 -22.03 -22.35 14.83
N GLY A 23 -21.72 -22.82 16.05
CA GLY A 23 -20.55 -23.61 16.43
C GLY A 23 -20.05 -24.65 15.41
N GLY A 24 -18.86 -24.41 14.86
CA GLY A 24 -18.07 -25.39 14.12
C GLY A 24 -16.92 -24.75 13.35
N ASN A 25 -15.68 -24.88 13.82
CA ASN A 25 -14.50 -24.54 13.01
C ASN A 25 -14.26 -25.68 12.00
N SER A 26 -14.57 -25.46 10.72
CA SER A 26 -14.03 -26.31 9.66
C SER A 26 -12.85 -25.61 9.00
N SER A 27 -11.74 -26.32 8.83
CA SER A 27 -10.55 -25.84 8.12
C SER A 27 -10.46 -26.60 6.80
N GLN A 28 -10.50 -25.90 5.67
CA GLN A 28 -10.20 -26.50 4.37
C GLN A 28 -8.81 -26.07 3.89
N PHE A 29 -8.04 -27.04 3.40
CA PHE A 29 -6.70 -26.83 2.84
C PHE A 29 -6.78 -26.86 1.33
N HIS A 30 -6.34 -25.78 0.68
CA HIS A 30 -6.13 -25.75 -0.77
C HIS A 30 -4.64 -25.72 -1.06
N ARG A 31 -4.15 -26.74 -1.79
CA ARG A 31 -2.77 -26.84 -2.24
C ARG A 31 -2.69 -26.38 -3.69
N VAL A 32 -1.96 -25.30 -3.96
CA VAL A 32 -1.70 -24.82 -5.33
C VAL A 32 -0.20 -24.91 -5.58
N HIS A 33 0.20 -25.64 -6.61
CA HIS A 33 1.59 -25.76 -7.03
C HIS A 33 1.93 -24.66 -8.04
N ALA A 34 2.86 -23.77 -7.69
CA ALA A 34 3.43 -22.80 -8.61
C ALA A 34 4.95 -22.99 -8.65
N GLY A 35 5.48 -23.46 -9.79
CA GLY A 35 6.91 -23.56 -10.02
C GLY A 35 7.47 -22.22 -10.49
N ILE A 36 8.47 -21.67 -9.81
CA ILE A 36 9.24 -20.51 -10.27
C ILE A 36 10.68 -20.97 -10.53
N ALA A 37 11.11 -20.87 -11.79
CA ALA A 37 12.51 -21.05 -12.17
C ALA A 37 13.26 -19.72 -12.04
N VAL A 38 14.47 -19.74 -11.49
CA VAL A 38 15.40 -18.59 -11.49
C VAL A 38 16.69 -19.02 -12.20
N PRO A 39 17.08 -18.40 -13.32
CA PRO A 39 18.36 -18.69 -13.96
C PRO A 39 19.53 -17.99 -13.25
N GLY A 40 20.68 -18.68 -13.21
CA GLY A 40 21.86 -18.36 -12.41
C GLY A 40 22.58 -17.05 -12.72
N HIS A 41 23.38 -16.62 -11.74
CA HIS A 41 24.41 -15.59 -11.89
C HIS A 41 25.80 -16.18 -11.62
N PRO A 42 26.83 -15.78 -12.37
CA PRO A 42 28.20 -16.24 -12.17
C PRO A 42 28.82 -15.58 -10.94
N THR A 43 29.55 -16.39 -10.16
CA THR A 43 30.39 -15.96 -9.04
C THR A 43 31.63 -15.22 -9.55
N GLY A 44 31.86 -13.99 -9.11
CA GLY A 44 33.13 -13.31 -9.34
C GLY A 44 33.24 -11.91 -8.74
N VAL A 45 34.32 -11.69 -7.98
CA VAL A 45 34.86 -10.42 -7.45
C VAL A 45 34.24 -9.93 -6.13
N GLY A 46 34.90 -10.29 -5.03
CA GLY A 46 34.64 -9.78 -3.69
C GLY A 46 35.22 -8.38 -3.48
N THR A 47 34.35 -7.38 -3.36
CA THR A 47 34.72 -6.04 -2.89
C THR A 47 34.64 -6.00 -1.37
N ARG A 48 35.79 -5.95 -0.68
CA ARG A 48 35.82 -5.65 0.77
C ARG A 48 35.48 -4.18 0.97
N VAL A 49 34.25 -3.88 1.39
CA VAL A 49 33.88 -2.57 1.91
C VAL A 49 34.28 -2.52 3.39
N ARG A 50 35.40 -1.87 3.70
CA ARG A 50 35.71 -1.45 5.08
C ARG A 50 34.87 -0.21 5.40
N ALA A 51 33.74 -0.40 6.07
CA ALA A 51 33.00 0.70 6.69
C ALA A 51 33.69 1.10 7.99
N GLY A 52 34.53 2.13 7.95
CA GLY A 52 35.05 2.78 9.15
C GLY A 52 33.94 3.59 9.81
N PHE A 53 33.34 3.06 10.88
CA PHE A 53 32.42 3.84 11.72
C PHE A 53 33.23 4.72 12.67
N ARG A 54 33.39 6.01 12.33
CA ARG A 54 33.72 7.03 13.34
C ARG A 54 32.48 7.29 14.18
N CYS A 55 32.63 7.23 15.51
CA CYS A 55 31.61 7.72 16.44
C CYS A 55 31.31 9.18 16.13
N MET A 56 30.09 9.46 15.67
CA MET A 56 29.57 10.81 15.46
C MET A 56 28.73 11.24 16.67
N PRO A 57 28.73 12.52 17.06
CA PRO A 57 28.00 13.03 18.21
C PRO A 57 26.47 12.82 18.10
N ASP A 58 25.82 12.71 19.26
CA ASP A 58 24.48 12.12 19.45
C ASP A 58 23.29 12.83 18.78
N GLY A 59 23.52 13.93 18.05
CA GLY A 59 22.50 14.56 17.19
C GLY A 59 22.28 13.86 15.83
N ASN A 60 23.16 12.94 15.42
CA ASN A 60 23.19 12.40 14.04
C ASN A 60 22.54 11.01 13.88
N ARG A 61 22.20 10.32 14.98
CA ARG A 61 21.65 8.93 14.90
C ARG A 61 20.31 8.88 14.15
N PHE A 62 19.47 9.90 14.31
CA PHE A 62 18.17 9.99 13.62
C PHE A 62 18.32 10.28 12.12
N GLN A 63 19.32 11.06 11.73
CA GLN A 63 19.55 11.40 10.31
C GLN A 63 20.11 10.20 9.54
N VAL A 64 21.03 9.44 10.15
CA VAL A 64 21.57 8.21 9.55
C VAL A 64 20.49 7.13 9.39
N ALA A 65 19.66 6.90 10.42
CA ALA A 65 18.55 5.97 10.33
C ALA A 65 17.54 6.39 9.23
N ARG A 66 17.24 7.69 9.13
CA ARG A 66 16.37 8.23 8.08
C ARG A 66 16.97 8.04 6.69
N ALA A 67 18.26 8.29 6.51
CA ALA A 67 18.96 8.08 5.24
C ALA A 67 18.92 6.60 4.80
N LEU A 68 19.09 5.66 5.74
CA LEU A 68 18.97 4.22 5.45
C LEU A 68 17.55 3.82 5.07
N LEU A 69 16.52 4.41 5.70
CA LEU A 69 15.12 4.12 5.40
C LEU A 69 14.69 4.58 4.00
N HIS A 70 15.34 5.61 3.45
CA HIS A 70 15.03 6.16 2.12
C HIS A 70 15.88 5.61 0.98
N ARG A 71 16.86 4.74 1.26
CA ARG A 71 17.70 4.13 0.22
C ARG A 71 16.90 3.09 -0.57
N PRO A 72 16.97 3.07 -1.92
CA PRO A 72 16.33 2.03 -2.72
C PRO A 72 17.02 0.68 -2.49
N LEU A 73 16.22 -0.36 -2.28
CA LEU A 73 16.71 -1.74 -2.23
C LEU A 73 16.48 -2.43 -3.57
N GLY A 74 17.49 -3.14 -4.06
CA GLY A 74 17.44 -3.91 -5.31
C GLY A 74 16.75 -5.27 -5.16
N TRP A 75 15.59 -5.32 -4.51
CA TRP A 75 14.84 -6.57 -4.35
C TRP A 75 14.14 -6.98 -5.67
N PRO A 76 14.09 -8.29 -5.99
CA PRO A 76 13.44 -8.76 -7.20
C PRO A 76 11.93 -8.44 -7.15
N ARG A 77 11.38 -7.94 -8.26
CA ARG A 77 9.94 -7.62 -8.41
C ARG A 77 9.01 -8.80 -8.08
N ALA A 78 9.49 -10.03 -8.23
CA ALA A 78 8.75 -11.25 -7.89
C ALA A 78 8.50 -11.41 -6.38
N ALA A 79 9.22 -10.68 -5.52
CA ALA A 79 9.11 -10.79 -4.06
C ALA A 79 7.78 -10.29 -3.49
N LEU A 80 6.99 -9.55 -4.27
CA LEU A 80 5.65 -9.10 -3.85
C LEU A 80 4.62 -9.46 -4.92
N PRO A 81 3.89 -10.59 -4.77
CA PRO A 81 2.77 -10.90 -5.65
C PRO A 81 1.63 -9.93 -5.32
N ILE A 82 1.62 -8.77 -5.99
CA ILE A 82 0.49 -7.87 -6.00
C ILE A 82 -0.45 -8.31 -7.12
N ALA A 83 -1.66 -8.73 -6.75
CA ALA A 83 -2.73 -9.04 -7.69
C ALA A 83 -3.74 -7.88 -7.68
N PRO A 84 -3.79 -7.03 -8.72
CA PRO A 84 -4.69 -5.87 -8.75
C PRO A 84 -6.16 -6.21 -8.45
N PRO A 85 -6.76 -7.31 -8.95
CA PRO A 85 -8.13 -7.67 -8.60
C PRO A 85 -8.35 -7.98 -7.10
N VAL A 86 -7.30 -8.42 -6.39
CA VAL A 86 -7.37 -8.62 -4.94
C VAL A 86 -7.32 -7.26 -4.22
N GLU A 87 -6.43 -6.38 -4.65
CA GLU A 87 -6.31 -5.04 -4.07
C GLU A 87 -7.58 -4.21 -4.30
N GLU A 88 -8.21 -4.34 -5.47
CA GLU A 88 -9.51 -3.76 -5.83
C GLU A 88 -10.60 -4.13 -4.84
N ARG A 89 -10.87 -5.43 -4.71
CA ARG A 89 -11.93 -5.96 -3.84
C ARG A 89 -11.73 -5.50 -2.39
N LEU A 90 -10.50 -5.48 -1.91
CA LEU A 90 -10.18 -5.01 -0.57
C LEU A 90 -10.36 -3.50 -0.41
N LEU A 91 -10.05 -2.71 -1.43
CA LEU A 91 -10.26 -1.26 -1.41
C LEU A 91 -11.75 -0.91 -1.51
N LEU A 92 -12.53 -1.61 -2.35
CA LEU A 92 -13.98 -1.46 -2.43
C LEU A 92 -14.66 -1.80 -1.10
N ALA A 93 -14.22 -2.87 -0.42
CA ALA A 93 -14.74 -3.20 0.91
C ALA A 93 -14.47 -2.10 1.96
N LEU A 94 -13.35 -1.36 1.84
CA LEU A 94 -13.08 -0.19 2.68
C LEU A 94 -13.98 0.99 2.30
N TYR A 95 -14.27 1.19 1.02
CA TYR A 95 -15.20 2.21 0.56
C TYR A 95 -16.63 1.91 1.03
N ASP A 96 -17.06 0.65 1.05
CA ASP A 96 -18.36 0.24 1.61
C ASP A 96 -18.46 0.55 3.10
N GLU A 97 -17.36 0.35 3.84
CA GLU A 97 -17.31 0.75 5.24
C GLU A 97 -17.36 2.28 5.41
N PHE A 98 -16.70 3.05 4.54
CA PHE A 98 -16.79 4.51 4.55
C PHE A 98 -18.20 5.00 4.24
N ASP A 99 -18.91 4.32 3.34
CA ASP A 99 -20.30 4.63 3.02
C ASP A 99 -21.20 4.43 4.24
N GLN A 100 -21.08 3.28 4.92
CA GLN A 100 -21.82 3.00 6.17
C GLN A 100 -21.54 4.04 7.25
N TRP A 101 -20.30 4.50 7.34
CA TRP A 101 -19.92 5.58 8.25
C TRP A 101 -20.65 6.88 7.93
N LEU A 102 -20.64 7.32 6.67
CA LEU A 102 -21.32 8.55 6.26
C LEU A 102 -22.84 8.45 6.43
N ALA A 103 -23.44 7.28 6.17
CA ALA A 103 -24.86 7.02 6.40
C ALA A 103 -25.27 7.16 7.88
N SER A 104 -24.37 6.81 8.81
CA SER A 104 -24.57 7.03 10.24
C SER A 104 -24.30 8.49 10.70
N GLY A 105 -24.17 9.44 9.78
CA GLY A 105 -23.93 10.88 10.02
C GLY A 105 -22.54 11.38 9.57
N THR A 106 -22.19 12.62 9.88
CA THR A 106 -20.87 13.22 9.53
C THR A 106 -20.06 13.70 10.73
N GLY A 107 -20.58 13.51 11.95
CA GLY A 107 -20.10 14.09 13.22
C GLY A 107 -18.84 13.51 13.89
N GLU A 108 -18.66 13.92 15.15
CA GLU A 108 -17.42 14.16 15.93
C GLU A 108 -16.59 12.94 16.36
N TRP A 109 -16.23 12.04 15.46
CA TRP A 109 -15.13 11.12 15.78
C TRP A 109 -13.82 11.91 15.74
N ARG A 110 -13.51 12.64 16.82
CA ARG A 110 -12.28 13.41 17.02
C ARG A 110 -11.73 13.12 18.42
N SER A 111 -10.42 13.07 18.54
CA SER A 111 -9.73 12.94 19.82
C SER A 111 -8.35 13.55 19.69
N ALA A 112 -8.01 14.49 20.58
CA ALA A 112 -6.67 15.09 20.62
C ALA A 112 -5.54 14.03 20.75
N ARG A 113 -5.87 12.85 21.31
CA ARG A 113 -4.93 11.74 21.46
C ARG A 113 -4.76 10.89 20.20
N VAL A 114 -5.79 10.74 19.37
CA VAL A 114 -5.81 9.79 18.25
C VAL A 114 -5.83 10.47 16.89
N SER A 115 -6.71 11.46 16.70
CA SER A 115 -6.80 12.24 15.47
C SER A 115 -7.61 13.50 15.70
N GLY A 116 -7.08 14.61 15.20
CA GLY A 116 -7.84 15.86 15.12
C GLY A 116 -8.91 15.85 14.04
N TRP A 117 -8.95 14.86 13.15
CA TRP A 117 -9.90 14.81 12.03
C TRP A 117 -11.19 14.10 12.40
N SER A 118 -12.32 14.60 11.90
CA SER A 118 -13.60 13.90 11.97
C SER A 118 -13.61 12.66 11.07
N ARG A 119 -14.64 11.84 11.23
CA ARG A 119 -14.93 10.71 10.33
C ARG A 119 -15.03 11.14 8.87
N ALA A 120 -15.83 12.18 8.59
CA ALA A 120 -16.00 12.69 7.23
C ALA A 120 -14.68 13.26 6.66
N GLU A 121 -13.86 13.89 7.50
CA GLU A 121 -12.53 14.38 7.10
C GLU A 121 -11.57 13.22 6.78
N HIS A 122 -11.61 12.13 7.55
CA HIS A 122 -10.85 10.91 7.23
C HIS A 122 -11.25 10.33 5.87
N VAL A 123 -12.56 10.21 5.60
CA VAL A 123 -13.04 9.71 4.30
C VAL A 123 -12.59 10.64 3.19
N ARG A 124 -12.85 11.94 3.29
CA ARG A 124 -12.44 12.93 2.27
C ARG A 124 -10.94 12.91 1.99
N HIS A 125 -10.11 12.78 3.02
CA HIS A 125 -8.66 12.67 2.85
C HIS A 125 -8.29 11.42 2.03
N VAL A 126 -8.88 10.26 2.35
CA VAL A 126 -8.64 9.03 1.60
C VAL A 126 -9.07 9.17 0.16
N LEU A 127 -10.25 9.76 -0.11
CA LEU A 127 -10.74 9.92 -1.48
C LEU A 127 -9.82 10.84 -2.30
N ALA A 128 -9.41 11.99 -1.74
CA ALA A 128 -8.49 12.90 -2.42
C ALA A 128 -7.11 12.26 -2.67
N ALA A 129 -6.53 11.61 -1.66
CA ALA A 129 -5.23 10.95 -1.79
C ALA A 129 -5.28 9.76 -2.77
N ASN A 130 -6.34 8.96 -2.74
CA ASN A 130 -6.50 7.85 -3.67
C ASN A 130 -6.75 8.33 -5.09
N ALA A 131 -7.45 9.45 -5.31
CA ALA A 131 -7.59 10.04 -6.63
C ALA A 131 -6.22 10.42 -7.23
N GLU A 132 -5.33 11.04 -6.44
CA GLU A 132 -3.95 11.33 -6.86
C GLU A 132 -3.14 10.04 -7.14
N ILE A 133 -3.26 9.04 -6.27
CA ILE A 133 -2.60 7.74 -6.46
C ILE A 133 -3.07 7.07 -7.75
N LEU A 134 -4.37 7.08 -8.03
CA LEU A 134 -4.94 6.47 -9.24
C LEU A 134 -4.55 7.23 -10.50
N ALA A 135 -4.42 8.56 -10.44
CA ALA A 135 -3.86 9.34 -11.54
C ALA A 135 -2.41 8.94 -11.85
N HIS A 136 -1.59 8.67 -10.83
CA HIS A 136 -0.25 8.11 -11.05
C HIS A 136 -0.27 6.72 -11.69
N VAL A 137 -1.27 5.91 -11.37
CA VAL A 137 -1.43 4.60 -12.03
C VAL A 137 -1.77 4.80 -13.51
N GLU A 138 -2.75 5.64 -13.84
CA GLU A 138 -3.12 5.97 -15.23
C GLU A 138 -1.89 6.48 -16.01
N GLU A 139 -1.15 7.44 -15.47
CA GLU A 139 0.10 7.96 -16.09
C GLU A 139 1.14 6.87 -16.35
N LEU A 140 1.32 5.93 -15.43
CA LEU A 140 2.31 4.84 -15.54
C LEU A 140 1.90 3.75 -16.53
N LEU A 141 0.59 3.65 -16.81
CA LEU A 141 0.01 2.74 -17.80
C LEU A 141 -0.03 3.39 -19.20
N ALA A 142 -0.07 4.72 -19.28
CA ALA A 142 -0.04 5.46 -20.53
C ALA A 142 1.29 5.31 -21.29
N ASP A 143 1.20 5.21 -22.61
CA ASP A 143 2.27 5.30 -23.62
C ASP A 143 3.65 4.76 -23.22
N GLY A 144 3.69 3.49 -22.80
CA GLY A 144 4.93 2.77 -22.55
C GLY A 144 5.71 3.23 -21.31
N GLY A 145 5.13 4.10 -20.48
CA GLY A 145 5.73 4.47 -19.21
C GLY A 145 6.88 5.47 -19.35
N ALA A 146 6.70 6.47 -20.22
CA ALA A 146 7.64 7.57 -20.44
C ALA A 146 8.13 8.23 -19.13
N THR A 147 7.29 8.21 -18.09
CA THR A 147 7.67 8.59 -16.73
C THR A 147 8.28 7.39 -15.99
N THR A 148 9.59 7.18 -16.15
CA THR A 148 10.32 6.19 -15.35
C THR A 148 11.36 6.88 -14.49
N GLU A 149 11.04 7.04 -13.21
CA GLU A 149 12.05 7.37 -12.22
C GLU A 149 12.95 6.16 -11.92
N LEU A 150 14.25 6.43 -11.74
CA LEU A 150 15.24 5.42 -11.40
C LEU A 150 15.03 4.91 -9.97
N GLY A 151 15.34 3.62 -9.77
CA GLY A 151 15.30 2.96 -8.47
C GLY A 151 14.04 2.13 -8.24
N GLY A 152 13.59 2.08 -6.99
CA GLY A 152 12.46 1.28 -6.56
C GLY A 152 11.94 1.77 -5.20
N PRO A 153 11.10 0.97 -4.52
CA PRO A 153 10.69 1.33 -3.18
C PRO A 153 11.91 1.49 -2.28
N SER A 154 11.86 2.48 -1.41
CA SER A 154 12.83 2.62 -0.31
C SER A 154 12.66 1.46 0.68
N CYS A 155 13.58 1.29 1.63
CA CYS A 155 13.41 0.33 2.73
C CYS A 155 12.05 0.51 3.44
N ALA A 156 11.68 1.76 3.73
CA ALA A 156 10.37 2.08 4.32
C ALA A 156 9.21 1.70 3.40
N GLY A 157 9.33 1.98 2.09
CA GLY A 157 8.34 1.60 1.09
C GLY A 157 8.13 0.09 1.02
N TRP A 158 9.23 -0.69 1.02
CA TRP A 158 9.17 -2.14 1.07
C TRP A 158 8.47 -2.66 2.32
N ILE A 159 8.81 -2.14 3.50
CA ILE A 159 8.17 -2.54 4.76
C ILE A 159 6.66 -2.28 4.70
N VAL A 160 6.25 -1.08 4.28
CA VAL A 160 4.83 -0.71 4.17
C VAL A 160 4.10 -1.62 3.18
N LEU A 161 4.67 -1.82 2.00
CA LEU A 161 4.07 -2.66 0.95
C LEU A 161 3.99 -4.14 1.39
N LEU A 162 5.01 -4.68 2.05
CA LEU A 162 5.03 -6.07 2.53
C LEU A 162 4.04 -6.27 3.67
N CYS A 163 4.13 -5.46 4.72
CA CYS A 163 3.31 -5.61 5.93
C CYS A 163 1.87 -5.11 5.75
N GLY A 164 1.60 -4.32 4.71
CA GLY A 164 0.29 -3.74 4.48
C GLY A 164 -0.14 -2.76 5.58
N TRP A 165 0.84 -2.09 6.21
CA TRP A 165 0.62 -1.25 7.38
C TRP A 165 1.45 0.03 7.32
N ILE A 166 0.79 1.17 7.53
CA ILE A 166 1.43 2.46 7.78
C ILE A 166 1.37 2.72 9.29
N PRO A 167 2.52 2.87 9.97
CA PRO A 167 2.54 3.14 11.41
C PRO A 167 1.92 4.51 11.72
N ARG A 168 1.40 4.65 12.94
CA ARG A 168 1.00 5.96 13.46
C ARG A 168 2.23 6.84 13.62
N GLY A 169 2.05 8.14 13.45
CA GLY A 169 3.13 9.11 13.64
C GLY A 169 2.65 10.54 13.45
N ARG A 170 3.61 11.47 13.52
CA ARG A 170 3.40 12.91 13.27
C ARG A 170 3.53 13.26 11.78
N GLY A 171 3.16 12.34 10.91
CA GLY A 171 3.16 12.59 9.47
C GLY A 171 2.08 13.62 9.14
N GLU A 172 2.45 14.70 8.46
CA GLU A 172 1.49 15.67 7.98
C GLU A 172 1.02 15.31 6.57
N ALA A 173 -0.29 15.37 6.36
CA ALA A 173 -0.86 15.21 5.03
C ALA A 173 -0.46 16.43 4.16
N PRO A 174 -0.09 16.22 2.88
CA PRO A 174 0.14 17.32 1.94
C PRO A 174 -1.07 18.25 1.86
N ALA A 175 -0.82 19.55 1.64
CA ALA A 175 -1.86 20.57 1.62
C ALA A 175 -2.99 20.27 0.62
N GLY A 176 -2.66 19.70 -0.55
CA GLY A 176 -3.62 19.37 -1.61
C GLY A 176 -4.64 18.30 -1.24
N VAL A 177 -4.30 17.39 -0.31
CA VAL A 177 -5.18 16.29 0.13
C VAL A 177 -5.70 16.49 1.55
N LYS A 178 -5.42 17.63 2.16
CA LYS A 178 -5.92 17.96 3.51
C LYS A 178 -7.41 18.35 3.40
N PRO A 179 -8.29 17.77 4.22
CA PRO A 179 -9.69 18.18 4.25
C PRO A 179 -9.82 19.67 4.62
N THR A 180 -10.53 20.44 3.79
CA THR A 180 -10.81 21.87 4.01
C THR A 180 -12.30 22.10 4.16
N GLY A 181 -12.68 22.87 5.19
CA GLY A 181 -14.06 23.29 5.46
C GLY A 181 -15.06 22.15 5.69
N PRO A 182 -16.29 22.48 6.11
CA PRO A 182 -17.37 21.50 6.19
C PRO A 182 -17.78 21.04 4.78
N ARG A 183 -18.17 19.77 4.65
CA ARG A 183 -18.92 19.23 3.51
C ARG A 183 -20.15 18.49 4.03
N SER A 184 -21.25 18.55 3.29
CA SER A 184 -22.45 17.77 3.63
C SER A 184 -22.20 16.28 3.39
N ALA A 185 -22.98 15.42 4.07
CA ALA A 185 -22.93 13.97 3.83
C ALA A 185 -23.12 13.64 2.35
N VAL A 186 -24.10 14.30 1.70
CA VAL A 186 -24.43 14.14 0.28
C VAL A 186 -23.23 14.40 -0.61
N GLN A 187 -22.46 15.48 -0.35
CA GLN A 187 -21.26 15.78 -1.13
C GLN A 187 -20.19 14.69 -0.98
N VAL A 188 -19.97 14.20 0.25
CA VAL A 188 -18.95 13.17 0.49
C VAL A 188 -19.36 11.81 -0.08
N HIS A 189 -20.66 11.47 -0.07
CA HIS A 189 -21.16 10.28 -0.77
C HIS A 189 -20.96 10.40 -2.29
N ALA A 190 -21.23 11.56 -2.89
CA ALA A 190 -20.96 11.77 -4.31
C ALA A 190 -19.46 11.62 -4.64
N ASP A 191 -18.57 12.16 -3.79
CA ASP A 191 -17.12 11.97 -3.95
C ASP A 191 -16.73 10.47 -3.88
N LEU A 192 -17.38 9.71 -3.01
CA LEU A 192 -17.12 8.27 -2.84
C LEU A 192 -17.51 7.47 -4.09
N GLU A 193 -18.67 7.77 -4.68
CA GLU A 193 -19.12 7.13 -5.92
C GLU A 193 -18.21 7.46 -7.11
N LEU A 194 -17.74 8.71 -7.20
CA LEU A 194 -16.74 9.10 -8.19
C LEU A 194 -15.43 8.32 -8.00
N ALA A 195 -14.99 8.13 -6.75
CA ALA A 195 -13.79 7.35 -6.45
C ALA A 195 -13.93 5.86 -6.80
N ARG A 196 -15.12 5.26 -6.62
CA ARG A 196 -15.42 3.89 -7.06
C ARG A 196 -15.33 3.77 -8.58
N ALA A 197 -15.96 4.70 -9.30
CA ALA A 197 -15.93 4.73 -10.75
C ALA A 197 -14.49 4.91 -11.28
N GLN A 198 -13.72 5.83 -10.68
CA GLN A 198 -12.31 6.02 -11.03
C GLN A 198 -11.50 4.74 -10.81
N LEU A 199 -11.63 4.11 -9.64
CA LEU A 199 -10.94 2.86 -9.32
C LEU A 199 -11.23 1.76 -10.35
N GLY A 200 -12.51 1.54 -10.68
CA GLY A 200 -12.93 0.55 -11.68
C GLY A 200 -12.33 0.82 -13.06
N ARG A 201 -12.34 2.08 -13.52
CA ARG A 201 -11.72 2.47 -14.80
C ARG A 201 -10.22 2.20 -14.82
N VAL A 202 -9.49 2.65 -13.80
CA VAL A 202 -8.03 2.49 -13.70
C VAL A 202 -7.63 1.01 -13.68
N LEU A 203 -8.40 0.17 -12.98
CA LEU A 203 -8.08 -1.25 -12.89
C LEU A 203 -8.45 -2.03 -14.15
N ALA A 204 -9.51 -1.64 -14.85
CA ALA A 204 -9.79 -2.16 -16.18
C ALA A 204 -8.66 -1.83 -17.16
N GLU A 205 -8.13 -0.61 -17.09
CA GLU A 205 -6.96 -0.22 -17.87
C GLU A 205 -5.71 -1.01 -17.47
N PHE A 206 -5.47 -1.19 -16.17
CA PHE A 206 -4.37 -2.00 -15.66
C PHE A 206 -4.45 -3.44 -16.20
N ALA A 207 -5.65 -4.05 -16.17
CA ALA A 207 -5.87 -5.40 -16.68
C ALA A 207 -5.57 -5.50 -18.18
N ARG A 208 -5.90 -4.47 -18.96
CA ARG A 208 -5.62 -4.37 -20.40
C ARG A 208 -4.14 -4.16 -20.71
N ALA A 209 -3.51 -3.18 -20.06
CA ALA A 209 -2.13 -2.78 -20.32
C ALA A 209 -1.10 -3.76 -19.72
N GLY A 210 -1.48 -4.48 -18.67
CA GLY A 210 -0.60 -5.36 -17.92
C GLY A 210 0.39 -4.59 -17.04
N ARG A 211 1.43 -5.30 -16.56
CA ARG A 211 2.41 -4.69 -15.65
C ARG A 211 3.37 -3.78 -16.42
N SER A 212 3.36 -2.49 -16.10
CA SER A 212 4.37 -1.53 -16.56
C SER A 212 5.65 -1.62 -15.74
N ARG A 213 6.80 -1.39 -16.39
CA ARG A 213 8.09 -1.22 -15.69
C ARG A 213 8.29 0.19 -15.16
N ALA A 214 7.51 1.15 -15.63
CA ALA A 214 7.61 2.53 -15.23
C ALA A 214 7.31 2.73 -13.74
N ARG A 215 7.85 3.83 -13.21
CA ARG A 215 7.80 4.14 -11.80
C ARG A 215 7.68 5.64 -11.58
N ARG A 216 6.97 6.00 -10.53
CA ARG A 216 6.82 7.38 -10.07
C ARG A 216 7.18 7.49 -8.59
N ARG A 217 7.82 8.59 -8.17
CA ARG A 217 8.19 8.78 -6.76
C ARG A 217 6.97 8.92 -5.89
N HIS A 218 7.00 8.18 -4.78
CA HIS A 218 6.34 8.56 -3.56
C HIS A 218 7.32 9.33 -2.67
N GLN A 219 6.86 10.45 -2.09
CA GLN A 219 7.66 11.34 -1.24
C GLN A 219 8.44 10.63 -0.11
N ALA A 220 7.85 9.57 0.48
CA ALA A 220 8.45 8.82 1.58
C ALA A 220 8.94 7.41 1.19
N PHE A 221 8.39 6.83 0.12
CA PHE A 221 8.49 5.39 -0.14
C PHE A 221 9.32 5.04 -1.38
N GLY A 222 9.98 6.02 -1.99
CA GLY A 222 10.79 5.79 -3.20
C GLY A 222 9.93 5.64 -4.44
N ALA A 223 10.49 5.05 -5.50
CA ALA A 223 9.83 4.96 -6.80
C ALA A 223 8.97 3.69 -6.90
N LEU A 224 7.65 3.87 -7.00
CA LEU A 224 6.66 2.79 -7.04
C LEU A 224 6.19 2.56 -8.48
N ASP A 225 6.02 1.29 -8.87
CA ASP A 225 5.33 0.94 -10.11
C ASP A 225 3.81 0.94 -9.94
N ALA A 226 3.08 0.81 -11.05
CA ALA A 226 1.61 0.88 -11.07
C ALA A 226 0.95 -0.11 -10.08
N ALA A 227 1.45 -1.35 -9.99
CA ALA A 227 0.91 -2.35 -9.06
C ALA A 227 1.17 -1.94 -7.60
N GLN A 228 2.35 -1.42 -7.32
CA GLN A 228 2.73 -0.92 -5.99
C GLN A 228 1.87 0.28 -5.58
N TRP A 229 1.55 1.19 -6.50
CA TRP A 229 0.61 2.30 -6.25
C TRP A 229 -0.81 1.83 -5.95
N VAL A 230 -1.36 0.88 -6.71
CA VAL A 230 -2.68 0.28 -6.43
C VAL A 230 -2.71 -0.34 -5.02
N ARG A 231 -1.68 -1.12 -4.66
CA ARG A 231 -1.58 -1.68 -3.31
C ARG A 231 -1.45 -0.60 -2.24
N TYR A 232 -0.72 0.48 -2.54
CA TYR A 232 -0.57 1.60 -1.61
C TYR A 232 -1.91 2.31 -1.33
N ALA A 233 -2.76 2.53 -2.35
CA ALA A 233 -4.09 3.11 -2.17
C ALA A 233 -4.93 2.31 -1.14
N ARG A 234 -4.92 0.97 -1.24
CA ARG A 234 -5.57 0.11 -0.24
C ARG A 234 -4.95 0.25 1.15
N ILE A 235 -3.62 0.25 1.25
CA ILE A 235 -2.93 0.35 2.55
C ILE A 235 -3.24 1.70 3.22
N HIS A 236 -3.26 2.79 2.45
CA HIS A 236 -3.60 4.14 2.91
C HIS A 236 -5.06 4.22 3.40
N ALA A 237 -6.01 3.70 2.61
CA ALA A 237 -7.40 3.60 3.04
C ALA A 237 -7.56 2.78 4.33
N LEU A 238 -6.89 1.62 4.42
CA LEU A 238 -6.93 0.76 5.61
C LEU A 238 -6.31 1.45 6.84
N HIS A 239 -5.23 2.23 6.65
CA HIS A 239 -4.63 3.02 7.72
C HIS A 239 -5.67 3.98 8.30
N HIS A 240 -6.32 4.80 7.46
CA HIS A 240 -7.36 5.72 7.90
C HIS A 240 -8.58 5.00 8.48
N ALA A 241 -8.92 3.84 7.94
CA ALA A 241 -10.03 3.07 8.48
C ALA A 241 -9.77 2.59 9.91
N ARG A 242 -8.53 2.17 10.22
CA ARG A 242 -8.12 1.83 11.59
C ARG A 242 -8.21 3.02 12.52
N ILE A 243 -7.88 4.24 12.05
CA ILE A 243 -8.03 5.47 12.85
C ILE A 243 -9.48 5.72 13.22
N ALA A 244 -10.36 5.70 12.23
CA ALA A 244 -11.78 5.95 12.44
C ALA A 244 -12.44 4.89 13.34
N ARG A 245 -12.07 3.61 13.18
CA ARG A 245 -12.55 2.53 14.08
C ARG A 245 -12.11 2.73 15.53
N GLU A 246 -10.87 3.16 15.74
CA GLU A 246 -10.34 3.45 17.08
C GLU A 246 -11.10 4.62 17.71
N LEU A 247 -11.37 5.69 16.94
CA LEU A 247 -12.18 6.82 17.39
C LEU A 247 -13.61 6.39 17.75
N ARG A 248 -14.22 5.51 16.95
CA ARG A 248 -15.56 4.94 17.23
C ARG A 248 -15.61 4.15 18.53
N GLY A 249 -14.54 3.44 18.88
CA GLY A 249 -14.46 2.66 20.13
C GLY A 249 -14.18 3.49 21.38
N MET A 250 -13.88 4.78 21.23
CA MET A 250 -13.72 5.74 22.33
C MET A 250 -14.97 6.63 22.54
N ALA A 251 -15.95 6.54 21.63
CA ALA A 251 -17.20 7.32 21.66
C ALA A 251 -18.29 6.59 22.45
#